data_AF-R8BQV2-F1
#
_entry.id   AF-R8BQV2-F1
#
_cell.length_a   1.000
_cell.length_b   1.000
_cell.length_c   1.000
_cell.angle_alpha   90.00
_cell.angle_beta   90.00
_cell.angle_gamma   90.00
#
_symmetry.space_group_name_H-M   'P 1'
#
loop_
_entity.id
_entity.type
_entity.pdbx_description
1 polymer ?
#
loop_
_entity_poly.entity_id
_entity_poly.type
_entity_poly.pdbx_seq_one_letter_code
_entity_poly.pdbx_strand_id
1 'polypeptide(L)'
;MTHSFGHEKGRVFSVSEAVRGRLFLTALPRGASYSRMRFHPPIERQPRATSLIKTLSTTAGLNAGGFSLEEFLLKKLPSMVFHSITDSLSVILDFSYDKLLDNDYRYILIGQLLDEIYNVIMSLPELPNASKIVDRMSKDKLRRDIVKKLRSKGYDESRMLHRIRAGRMTDIDYLNGYFVKKGKELGIKCPTNEMVMNLVKAKLSARRKEMEAAIPFEIA
;
A
#
# COMPACT_ATOMS: atom_id res chain seq x y z
N MET A 1 -5.54 4.41 4.73
CA MET A 1 -6.70 5.31 4.46
C MET A 1 -6.36 6.68 5.01
N THR A 2 -6.84 7.77 4.40
CA THR A 2 -6.58 9.14 4.90
C THR A 2 -7.54 9.55 6.00
N HIS A 3 -8.72 8.93 6.03
CA HIS A 3 -9.69 9.08 7.10
C HIS A 3 -9.34 8.16 8.26
N SER A 4 -9.43 8.66 9.49
CA SER A 4 -9.30 7.85 10.70
C SER A 4 -10.42 8.17 11.68
N PHE A 5 -10.98 7.14 12.26
CA PHE A 5 -11.95 7.22 13.34
C PHE A 5 -11.25 7.00 14.69
N GLY A 6 -11.71 7.72 15.71
CA GLY A 6 -11.32 7.52 17.09
C GLY A 6 -12.53 7.13 17.93
N HIS A 7 -12.26 6.65 19.15
CA HIS A 7 -13.30 6.51 20.15
C HIS A 7 -13.38 7.79 20.99
N GLU A 8 -14.60 8.24 21.25
CA GLU A 8 -14.85 9.38 22.11
C GLU A 8 -14.67 8.95 23.58
N LYS A 9 -13.85 9.68 24.34
CA LYS A 9 -13.68 9.39 25.77
C LYS A 9 -14.96 9.77 26.51
N GLY A 10 -15.61 8.80 27.16
CA GLY A 10 -16.77 9.02 28.03
C GLY A 10 -18.14 8.64 27.46
N ARG A 11 -18.20 8.13 26.22
CA ARG A 11 -19.44 7.60 25.63
C ARG A 11 -19.22 6.18 25.12
N VAL A 12 -20.02 5.24 25.62
CA VAL A 12 -20.02 3.85 25.15
C VAL A 12 -20.68 3.81 23.77
N PHE A 13 -20.07 3.10 22.81
CA PHE A 13 -20.54 2.97 21.42
C PHE A 13 -20.55 4.26 20.56
N SER A 14 -19.75 5.28 20.89
CA SER A 14 -19.54 6.41 19.98
C SER A 14 -18.21 6.34 19.25
N VAL A 15 -18.25 6.83 18.00
CA VAL A 15 -17.11 6.93 17.10
C VAL A 15 -17.01 8.38 16.66
N SER A 16 -15.85 9.00 16.86
CA SER A 16 -15.57 10.36 16.40
C SER A 16 -14.67 10.34 15.17
N GLU A 17 -14.87 11.28 14.26
CA GLU A 17 -13.94 11.51 13.16
C GLU A 17 -12.65 12.13 13.73
N ALA A 18 -11.60 11.33 13.88
CA ALA A 18 -10.32 11.79 14.43
C ALA A 18 -9.53 12.60 13.39
N VAL A 19 -9.56 12.17 12.13
CA VAL A 19 -8.94 12.91 11.01
C VAL A 19 -9.85 12.79 9.80
N ARG A 20 -10.27 13.96 9.30
CA ARG A 20 -11.04 14.04 8.07
C ARG A 20 -10.21 13.59 6.88
N GLY A 21 -10.71 12.53 6.22
CA GLY A 21 -10.09 12.01 5.01
C GLY A 21 -10.01 13.05 3.90
N ARG A 22 -8.93 13.01 3.13
CA ARG A 22 -8.79 13.75 1.88
C ARG A 22 -8.71 12.78 0.71
N LEU A 23 -9.46 13.06 -0.36
CA LEU A 23 -9.42 12.27 -1.59
C LEU A 23 -8.39 12.87 -2.56
N PHE A 24 -7.28 12.17 -2.75
CA PHE A 24 -6.25 12.56 -3.71
C PHE A 24 -6.64 12.07 -5.10
N LEU A 25 -6.74 12.97 -6.08
CA LEU A 25 -7.10 12.66 -7.46
C LEU A 25 -5.97 13.05 -8.40
N THR A 26 -5.73 12.25 -9.42
CA THR A 26 -4.81 12.56 -10.52
C THR A 26 -5.38 12.04 -11.83
N ALA A 27 -5.04 12.69 -12.94
CA ALA A 27 -5.51 12.28 -14.26
C ALA A 27 -4.50 11.30 -14.89
N LEU A 28 -5.01 10.20 -15.45
CA LEU A 28 -4.19 9.22 -16.17
C LEU A 28 -4.66 9.09 -17.63
N PRO A 29 -3.71 8.93 -18.59
CA PRO A 29 -4.05 8.72 -19.99
C PRO A 29 -4.72 7.37 -20.20
N ARG A 30 -5.75 7.32 -21.05
CA ARG A 30 -6.38 6.05 -21.45
C ARG A 30 -5.45 5.30 -22.40
N GLY A 31 -5.20 4.02 -22.14
CA GLY A 31 -4.46 3.14 -23.05
C GLY A 31 -2.96 3.38 -23.11
N ALA A 32 -2.42 4.28 -22.29
CA ALA A 32 -0.98 4.40 -22.17
C ALA A 32 -0.47 3.22 -21.32
N SER A 33 0.35 2.37 -21.93
CA SER A 33 1.55 1.91 -21.22
C SER A 33 2.25 3.14 -20.62
N TYR A 34 3.07 3.01 -19.58
CA TYR A 34 3.85 4.12 -19.00
C TYR A 34 4.90 4.68 -20.00
N SER A 35 4.45 5.02 -21.20
CA SER A 35 5.18 5.50 -22.34
C SER A 35 5.77 6.83 -21.96
N ARG A 36 7.05 7.00 -22.28
CA ARG A 36 7.87 8.19 -22.10
C ARG A 36 7.36 9.42 -22.87
N MET A 37 6.14 9.38 -23.41
CA MET A 37 5.55 10.47 -24.19
C MET A 37 5.01 11.55 -23.25
N ARG A 38 5.62 12.73 -23.29
CA ARG A 38 5.13 13.93 -22.62
C ARG A 38 3.96 14.51 -23.42
N PHE A 39 2.73 14.27 -22.98
CA PHE A 39 1.54 14.86 -23.59
C PHE A 39 1.53 16.39 -23.43
N HIS A 40 1.22 17.12 -24.51
CA HIS A 40 1.03 18.57 -24.51
C HIS A 40 -0.38 18.92 -25.03
N PRO A 41 -1.22 19.63 -24.25
CA PRO A 41 -1.00 20.00 -22.85
C PRO A 41 -0.94 18.76 -21.94
N PRO A 42 -0.34 18.87 -20.73
CA PRO A 42 -0.37 17.82 -19.72
C PRO A 42 -1.78 17.26 -19.53
N ILE A 43 -1.91 15.96 -19.24
CA ILE A 43 -3.21 15.27 -19.19
C ILE A 43 -4.11 15.88 -18.11
N GLU A 44 -3.50 16.35 -17.02
CA GLU A 44 -4.20 17.06 -15.95
C GLU A 44 -4.90 18.35 -16.43
N ARG A 45 -4.43 18.91 -17.56
CA ARG A 45 -4.98 20.10 -18.22
C ARG A 45 -5.90 19.77 -19.41
N GLN A 46 -6.17 18.49 -19.70
CA GLN A 46 -7.13 18.13 -20.73
C GLN A 46 -8.57 18.39 -20.26
N PRO A 47 -9.45 18.99 -21.09
CA PRO A 47 -10.76 19.47 -20.67
C PRO A 47 -11.63 18.43 -19.95
N ARG A 48 -11.63 17.19 -20.43
CA ARG A 48 -12.41 16.08 -19.86
C ARG A 48 -11.91 15.68 -18.46
N ALA A 49 -10.59 15.56 -18.30
CA ALA A 49 -9.99 15.20 -17.01
C ALA A 49 -10.16 16.34 -16.01
N THR A 50 -9.94 17.58 -16.44
CA THR A 50 -10.13 18.78 -15.61
C THR A 50 -11.59 18.94 -15.18
N SER A 51 -12.57 18.66 -16.06
CA SER A 51 -13.99 18.73 -15.72
C SER A 51 -14.35 17.77 -14.58
N LEU A 52 -13.97 16.48 -14.69
CA LEU A 52 -14.26 15.49 -13.64
C LEU A 52 -13.55 15.81 -12.33
N ILE A 53 -12.25 16.14 -12.38
CA ILE A 53 -11.48 16.49 -11.17
C ILE A 53 -12.08 17.74 -10.52
N LYS A 54 -12.48 18.75 -11.30
CA LYS A 54 -13.13 19.96 -10.79
C LYS A 54 -14.45 19.61 -10.12
N THR A 55 -15.32 18.84 -10.77
CA THR A 55 -16.61 18.41 -10.19
C THR A 55 -16.39 17.73 -8.84
N LEU A 56 -15.53 16.70 -8.79
CA LEU A 56 -15.24 15.96 -7.55
C LEU A 56 -14.61 16.83 -6.46
N SER A 57 -13.76 17.79 -6.83
CA SER A 57 -13.11 18.71 -5.89
C SER A 57 -14.09 19.76 -5.34
N THR A 58 -15.11 20.14 -6.12
CA THR A 58 -16.16 21.08 -5.71
C THR A 58 -17.32 20.42 -4.97
N THR A 59 -17.48 19.09 -5.05
CA THR A 59 -18.53 18.37 -4.32
C THR A 59 -18.26 18.41 -2.81
N ALA A 60 -19.17 19.06 -2.08
CA ALA A 60 -19.13 19.11 -0.63
C ALA A 60 -19.15 17.69 -0.03
N GLY A 61 -18.36 17.47 1.02
CA GLY A 61 -18.26 16.17 1.70
C GLY A 61 -17.09 15.31 1.22
N LEU A 62 -16.74 15.30 -0.08
CA LEU A 62 -15.66 14.46 -0.62
C LEU A 62 -14.26 14.91 -0.21
N ASN A 63 -14.08 16.20 0.10
CA ASN A 63 -12.79 16.80 0.44
C ASN A 63 -11.69 16.37 -0.57
N ALA A 64 -12.01 16.44 -1.86
CA ALA A 64 -11.11 16.00 -2.91
C ALA A 64 -10.16 17.12 -3.35
N GLY A 65 -8.99 16.73 -3.86
CA GLY A 65 -8.06 17.65 -4.49
C GLY A 65 -7.39 17.01 -5.70
N GLY A 66 -7.19 17.81 -6.75
CA GLY A 66 -6.38 17.42 -7.90
C GLY A 66 -4.88 17.59 -7.62
N PHE A 67 -4.09 16.59 -8.01
CA PHE A 67 -2.64 16.56 -7.86
C PHE A 67 -1.99 16.09 -9.17
N SER A 68 -0.77 16.54 -9.43
CA SER A 68 0.05 15.95 -10.49
C SER A 68 0.34 14.48 -10.16
N LEU A 69 0.64 13.68 -11.19
CA LEU A 69 0.98 12.28 -10.98
C LEU A 69 2.16 12.11 -10.00
N GLU A 70 3.18 12.96 -10.12
CA GLU A 70 4.35 12.98 -9.23
C GLU A 70 3.93 13.20 -7.76
N GLU A 71 3.14 14.24 -7.48
CA GLU A 71 2.72 14.56 -6.12
C GLU A 71 1.77 13.50 -5.54
N PHE A 72 0.90 12.94 -6.37
CA PHE A 72 0.01 11.86 -5.99
C PHE A 72 0.82 10.63 -5.56
N LEU A 73 1.81 10.23 -6.35
CA LEU A 73 2.68 9.09 -6.05
C LEU A 73 3.51 9.34 -4.79
N LEU A 74 4.11 10.53 -4.63
CA LEU A 74 4.86 10.89 -3.42
C LEU A 74 4.01 10.80 -2.15
N LYS A 75 2.70 11.06 -2.24
CA LYS A 75 1.77 10.89 -1.10
C LYS A 75 1.33 9.45 -0.89
N LYS A 76 1.15 8.67 -1.97
CA LYS A 76 0.58 7.32 -1.90
C LYS A 76 1.61 6.23 -1.62
N LEU A 77 2.80 6.34 -2.21
CA LEU A 77 3.86 5.33 -2.12
C LEU A 77 4.28 5.01 -0.68
N PRO A 78 4.49 5.96 0.26
CA PRO A 78 4.87 5.62 1.64
C PRO A 78 3.88 4.67 2.31
N SER A 79 2.59 4.84 2.03
CA SER A 79 1.56 3.92 2.52
C SER A 79 1.67 2.58 1.81
N MET A 80 1.91 2.52 0.51
CA MET A 80 2.06 1.25 -0.21
C MET A 80 3.29 0.47 0.27
N VAL A 81 4.42 1.15 0.45
CA VAL A 81 5.67 0.58 0.99
C VAL A 81 5.40 -0.05 2.35
N PHE A 82 4.73 0.68 3.26
CA PHE A 82 4.38 0.15 4.58
C PHE A 82 3.62 -1.18 4.48
N HIS A 83 2.47 -1.21 3.80
CA HIS A 83 1.64 -2.42 3.74
C HIS A 83 2.33 -3.55 2.95
N SER A 84 3.13 -3.23 1.94
CA SER A 84 3.87 -4.25 1.17
C SER A 84 4.94 -4.95 1.99
N ILE A 85 5.44 -4.32 3.06
CA ILE A 85 6.46 -4.92 3.92
C ILE A 85 5.79 -5.54 5.16
N THR A 86 4.97 -4.76 5.86
CA THR A 86 4.47 -5.15 7.18
C THR A 86 3.34 -6.17 7.07
N ASP A 87 2.36 -5.96 6.19
CA ASP A 87 1.23 -6.88 6.07
C ASP A 87 1.68 -8.25 5.57
N SER A 88 2.61 -8.28 4.61
CA SER A 88 3.15 -9.53 4.07
C SER A 88 3.96 -10.30 5.11
N LEU A 89 4.77 -9.61 5.92
CA LEU A 89 5.51 -10.26 7.02
C LEU A 89 4.58 -10.75 8.13
N SER A 90 3.57 -9.95 8.51
CA SER A 90 2.53 -10.35 9.44
C SER A 90 1.81 -11.61 8.98
N VAL A 91 1.54 -11.75 7.68
CA VAL A 91 0.95 -12.95 7.11
C VAL A 91 1.88 -14.15 7.24
N ILE A 92 3.14 -14.02 6.82
CA ILE A 92 4.08 -15.15 6.79
C ILE A 92 4.34 -15.66 8.20
N LEU A 93 4.57 -14.74 9.14
CA LEU A 93 4.92 -15.06 10.52
C LEU A 93 3.71 -15.28 11.44
N ASP A 94 2.49 -15.00 10.95
CA ASP A 94 1.23 -15.08 11.72
C ASP A 94 1.22 -14.20 12.98
N PHE A 95 1.66 -12.94 12.83
CA PHE A 95 1.80 -11.99 13.94
C PHE A 95 1.03 -10.68 13.72
N SER A 96 0.60 -10.10 14.85
CA SER A 96 0.22 -8.70 14.99
C SER A 96 1.43 -7.76 14.80
N TYR A 97 1.17 -6.46 14.59
CA TYR A 97 2.23 -5.51 14.21
C TYR A 97 3.28 -5.27 15.30
N ASP A 98 2.91 -5.33 16.58
CA ASP A 98 3.79 -5.17 17.75
C ASP A 98 4.99 -6.13 17.67
N LYS A 99 4.73 -7.39 17.34
CA LYS A 99 5.75 -8.45 17.32
C LYS A 99 6.74 -8.33 16.17
N LEU A 100 6.48 -7.49 15.16
CA LEU A 100 7.39 -7.36 14.02
C LEU A 100 8.72 -6.68 14.36
N LEU A 101 8.81 -5.98 15.49
CA LEU A 101 10.01 -5.25 15.91
C LEU A 101 10.82 -5.92 17.04
N ASP A 102 10.34 -7.04 17.56
CA ASP A 102 10.94 -7.70 18.75
C ASP A 102 12.19 -8.52 18.45
N ASN A 103 12.63 -8.61 17.19
CA ASN A 103 13.70 -9.49 16.78
C ASN A 103 14.53 -8.90 15.62
N ASP A 104 15.86 -8.99 15.75
CA ASP A 104 16.81 -8.44 14.78
C ASP A 104 16.66 -9.04 13.38
N TYR A 105 16.37 -10.34 13.26
CA TYR A 105 16.14 -10.99 11.96
C TYR A 105 14.91 -10.40 11.25
N ARG A 106 13.85 -10.05 11.99
CA ARG A 106 12.66 -9.40 11.42
C ARG A 106 12.99 -7.98 10.94
N TYR A 107 13.81 -7.26 11.72
CA TYR A 107 14.29 -5.93 11.35
C TYR A 107 15.19 -5.95 10.10
N ILE A 108 16.00 -7.01 9.94
CA ILE A 108 16.80 -7.25 8.73
C ILE A 108 15.88 -7.50 7.53
N LEU A 109 14.88 -8.38 7.67
CA LEU A 109 13.90 -8.66 6.59
C LEU A 109 13.15 -7.41 6.15
N ILE A 110 12.70 -6.57 7.10
CA ILE A 110 12.08 -5.27 6.80
C ILE A 110 13.04 -4.40 5.96
N GLY A 111 14.33 -4.39 6.31
CA GLY A 111 15.36 -3.68 5.57
C GLY A 111 15.52 -4.17 4.14
N GLN A 112 15.68 -5.48 3.94
CA GLN A 112 15.85 -6.09 2.63
C GLN A 112 14.66 -5.83 1.70
N LEU A 113 13.44 -5.96 2.21
CA LEU A 113 12.23 -5.65 1.44
C LEU A 113 12.15 -4.17 1.08
N LEU A 114 12.49 -3.28 2.02
CA LEU A 114 12.52 -1.83 1.80
C LEU A 114 13.57 -1.46 0.75
N ASP A 115 14.75 -2.07 0.78
CA ASP A 115 15.84 -1.79 -0.15
C ASP A 115 15.44 -2.06 -1.59
N GLU A 116 14.86 -3.23 -1.86
CA GLU A 116 14.37 -3.59 -3.19
C GLU A 116 13.28 -2.62 -3.67
N ILE A 117 12.28 -2.35 -2.81
CA ILE A 117 11.18 -1.43 -3.14
C ILE A 117 11.70 -0.02 -3.41
N TYR A 118 12.65 0.45 -2.61
CA TYR A 118 13.23 1.79 -2.76
C TYR A 118 14.01 1.94 -4.06
N ASN A 119 14.77 0.92 -4.46
CA ASN A 119 15.49 0.91 -5.74
C ASN A 119 14.52 0.99 -6.93
N VAL A 120 13.37 0.31 -6.85
CA VAL A 120 12.30 0.45 -7.85
C VAL A 120 11.74 1.87 -7.86
N ILE A 121 11.40 2.43 -6.70
CA ILE A 121 10.84 3.80 -6.58
C ILE A 121 11.79 4.84 -7.19
N MET A 122 13.09 4.73 -6.94
CA MET A 122 14.10 5.66 -7.48
C MET A 122 14.26 5.59 -8.99
N SER A 123 13.79 4.49 -9.61
CA SER A 123 13.92 4.25 -11.04
C SER A 123 12.59 4.44 -11.79
N LEU A 124 11.55 4.89 -11.10
CA LEU A 124 10.22 5.12 -11.69
C LEU A 124 10.24 6.34 -12.63
N PRO A 125 9.88 6.19 -13.92
CA PRO A 125 9.80 7.32 -14.85
C PRO A 125 8.75 8.36 -14.46
N GLU A 126 7.75 7.96 -13.67
CA GLU A 126 6.69 8.83 -13.13
C GLU A 126 7.21 9.76 -12.02
N LEU A 127 8.41 9.47 -11.47
CA LEU A 127 9.09 10.26 -10.46
C LEU A 127 10.46 10.73 -10.99
N PRO A 128 10.50 11.69 -11.94
CA PRO A 128 11.75 12.11 -12.57
C PRO A 128 12.67 12.89 -11.63
N ASN A 129 12.15 13.47 -10.55
CA ASN A 129 12.92 14.33 -9.65
C ASN A 129 13.42 13.55 -8.41
N ALA A 130 14.56 12.90 -8.55
CA ALA A 130 15.21 12.16 -7.47
C ALA A 130 15.43 13.02 -6.21
N SER A 131 15.74 14.32 -6.35
CA SER A 131 15.93 15.22 -5.20
C SER A 131 14.66 15.36 -4.36
N LYS A 132 13.49 15.55 -4.99
CA LYS A 132 12.20 15.57 -4.27
C LYS A 132 11.88 14.24 -3.60
N ILE A 133 12.24 13.12 -4.23
CA ILE A 133 12.05 11.78 -3.64
C ILE A 133 12.91 11.64 -2.40
N VAL A 134 14.21 11.96 -2.47
CA VAL A 134 15.12 11.90 -1.32
C VAL A 134 14.66 12.85 -0.22
N ASP A 135 14.24 14.06 -0.55
CA ASP A 135 13.75 15.02 0.44
C ASP A 135 12.46 14.52 1.13
N ARG A 136 11.46 14.06 0.37
CA ARG A 136 10.16 13.70 0.96
C ARG A 136 10.06 12.27 1.48
N MET A 137 10.85 11.35 0.93
CA MET A 137 10.74 9.91 1.17
C MET A 137 12.09 9.20 1.07
N SER A 138 13.17 9.76 1.62
CA SER A 138 14.44 9.02 1.72
C SER A 138 14.25 7.66 2.38
N LYS A 139 15.13 6.72 2.05
CA LYS A 139 15.14 5.37 2.61
C LYS A 139 15.09 5.38 4.14
N ASP A 140 15.88 6.23 4.78
CA ASP A 140 15.90 6.34 6.25
C ASP A 140 14.60 6.93 6.81
N LYS A 141 14.00 7.91 6.12
CA LYS A 141 12.69 8.46 6.50
C LYS A 141 11.62 7.36 6.42
N LEU A 142 11.58 6.61 5.32
CA LEU A 142 10.65 5.48 5.15
C LEU A 142 10.86 4.41 6.23
N ARG A 143 12.11 4.05 6.53
CA ARG A 143 12.42 3.08 7.59
C ARG A 143 11.91 3.55 8.96
N ARG A 144 12.21 4.81 9.33
CA ARG A 144 11.72 5.41 10.58
C ARG A 144 10.20 5.47 10.62
N ASP A 145 9.56 5.83 9.51
CA ASP A 145 8.10 5.90 9.41
C ASP A 145 7.44 4.52 9.56
N ILE A 146 8.04 3.46 9.01
CA ILE A 146 7.59 2.08 9.19
C ILE A 146 7.65 1.71 10.66
N VAL A 147 8.79 1.91 11.32
CA VAL A 147 8.96 1.61 12.74
C VAL A 147 7.96 2.40 13.60
N LYS A 148 7.82 3.70 13.35
CA LYS A 148 6.87 4.56 14.07
C LYS A 148 5.43 4.08 13.89
N LYS A 149 5.03 3.73 12.67
CA LYS A 149 3.67 3.24 12.39
C LYS A 149 3.40 1.88 13.02
N LEU A 150 4.37 0.95 12.98
CA LEU A 150 4.27 -0.34 13.66
C LEU A 150 4.04 -0.14 15.17
N ARG A 151 4.83 0.71 15.81
CA ARG A 151 4.65 1.05 17.24
C ARG A 151 3.29 1.68 17.53
N SER A 152 2.79 2.57 16.66
CA SER A 152 1.46 3.18 16.85
C SER A 152 0.30 2.20 16.67
N LYS A 153 0.50 1.14 15.88
CA LYS A 153 -0.52 0.12 15.62
C LYS A 153 -0.60 -0.93 16.73
N GLY A 154 0.50 -1.15 17.46
CA GLY A 154 0.52 -2.05 18.60
C GLY A 154 -0.02 -3.44 18.24
N TYR A 155 -0.99 -3.90 19.01
CA TYR A 155 -1.60 -5.24 18.87
C TYR A 155 -2.56 -5.39 17.69
N ASP A 156 -2.75 -4.35 16.87
CA ASP A 156 -3.55 -4.46 15.66
C ASP A 156 -3.02 -5.58 14.74
N GLU A 157 -3.95 -6.34 14.15
CA GLU A 157 -3.62 -7.30 13.10
C GLU A 157 -3.63 -6.65 11.72
N SER A 158 -2.80 -7.18 10.81
CA SER A 158 -2.86 -6.74 9.42
C SER A 158 -4.16 -7.19 8.77
N ARG A 159 -4.75 -6.31 7.94
CA ARG A 159 -5.96 -6.65 7.18
C ARG A 159 -5.72 -7.83 6.24
N MET A 160 -4.51 -7.94 5.69
CA MET A 160 -4.10 -9.05 4.84
C MET A 160 -4.14 -10.38 5.61
N LEU A 161 -3.63 -10.41 6.85
CA LEU A 161 -3.67 -11.59 7.72
C LEU A 161 -5.10 -12.01 8.03
N HIS A 162 -5.96 -11.05 8.39
CA HIS A 162 -7.38 -11.32 8.62
C HIS A 162 -8.06 -11.92 7.38
N ARG A 163 -7.80 -11.38 6.18
CA ARG A 163 -8.35 -11.93 4.92
C ARG A 163 -7.86 -13.35 4.66
N ILE A 164 -6.59 -13.64 4.92
CA ILE A 164 -6.05 -15.00 4.73
C ILE A 164 -6.67 -15.99 5.69
N ARG A 165 -6.79 -15.66 6.97
CA ARG A 165 -7.45 -16.53 7.96
C ARG A 165 -8.90 -16.88 7.55
N ALA A 166 -9.59 -15.94 6.92
CA ALA A 166 -10.93 -16.10 6.36
C ALA A 166 -10.98 -16.73 4.95
N GLY A 167 -9.86 -17.18 4.38
CA GLY A 167 -9.79 -17.78 3.02
C GLY A 167 -10.08 -16.79 1.88
N ARG A 168 -10.10 -15.49 2.14
CA ARG A 168 -10.42 -14.44 1.17
C ARG A 168 -9.16 -14.02 0.39
N MET A 169 -9.36 -13.60 -0.86
CA MET A 169 -8.29 -12.99 -1.66
C MET A 169 -7.64 -11.84 -0.89
N THR A 170 -6.37 -11.54 -1.17
CA THR A 170 -5.64 -10.42 -0.56
C THR A 170 -5.23 -9.40 -1.62
N ASP A 171 -4.73 -8.25 -1.17
CA ASP A 171 -4.24 -7.19 -2.06
C ASP A 171 -2.75 -7.36 -2.42
N ILE A 172 -2.16 -8.54 -2.20
CA ILE A 172 -0.72 -8.79 -2.36
C ILE A 172 -0.22 -8.50 -3.78
N ASP A 173 -1.02 -8.82 -4.79
CA ASP A 173 -0.71 -8.57 -6.20
C ASP A 173 -0.65 -7.07 -6.55
N TYR A 174 -1.42 -6.25 -5.84
CA TYR A 174 -1.46 -4.80 -6.03
C TYR A 174 -0.45 -4.06 -5.13
N LEU A 175 0.04 -4.72 -4.09
CA LEU A 175 1.08 -4.21 -3.18
C LEU A 175 2.46 -4.68 -3.65
N ASN A 176 2.94 -5.83 -3.16
CA ASN A 176 4.23 -6.39 -3.57
C ASN A 176 4.28 -6.67 -5.07
N GLY A 177 3.18 -7.17 -5.66
CA GLY A 177 3.11 -7.45 -7.09
C GLY A 177 3.28 -6.20 -7.96
N TYR A 178 2.86 -5.01 -7.50
CA TYR A 178 3.14 -3.75 -8.19
C TYR A 178 4.65 -3.48 -8.29
N PHE A 179 5.36 -3.58 -7.15
CA PHE A 179 6.81 -3.32 -7.12
C PHE A 179 7.59 -4.38 -7.89
N VAL A 180 7.22 -5.66 -7.80
CA VAL A 180 7.86 -6.74 -8.56
C VAL A 180 7.64 -6.54 -10.06
N LYS A 181 6.41 -6.20 -10.49
CA LYS A 181 6.12 -5.91 -11.90
C LYS A 181 6.93 -4.72 -12.42
N LYS A 182 6.95 -3.62 -11.67
CA LYS A 182 7.74 -2.43 -12.01
C LYS A 182 9.24 -2.70 -12.02
N GLY A 183 9.75 -3.49 -11.07
CA GLY A 183 11.13 -3.94 -11.06
C GLY A 183 11.49 -4.69 -12.35
N LYS A 184 10.66 -5.66 -12.76
CA LYS A 184 10.84 -6.40 -14.02
C LYS A 184 10.84 -5.47 -15.25
N GLU A 185 9.92 -4.52 -15.32
CA GLU A 185 9.85 -3.51 -16.41
C GLU A 185 11.11 -2.62 -16.47
N LEU A 186 11.75 -2.37 -15.33
CA LEU A 186 12.92 -1.50 -15.20
C LEU A 186 14.26 -2.27 -15.17
N GLY A 187 14.23 -3.61 -15.28
CA GLY A 187 15.43 -4.45 -15.17
C GLY A 187 16.00 -4.57 -13.74
N ILE A 188 15.21 -4.24 -12.71
CA ILE A 188 15.58 -4.30 -11.30
C ILE A 188 15.03 -5.59 -10.70
N LYS A 189 15.91 -6.41 -10.12
CA LYS A 189 15.49 -7.65 -9.46
C LYS A 189 14.91 -7.35 -8.07
N CYS A 190 13.77 -7.96 -7.77
CA CYS A 190 13.11 -7.88 -6.45
C CYS A 190 12.90 -9.29 -5.86
N PRO A 191 13.97 -10.10 -5.67
CA PRO A 191 13.84 -11.51 -5.30
C PRO A 191 13.17 -11.71 -3.94
N THR A 192 13.46 -10.86 -2.95
CA THR A 192 12.90 -10.97 -1.61
C THR A 192 11.41 -10.65 -1.63
N ASN A 193 11.00 -9.59 -2.34
CA ASN A 193 9.59 -9.25 -2.50
C ASN A 193 8.83 -10.30 -3.31
N GLU A 194 9.44 -10.89 -4.34
CA GLU A 194 8.84 -11.97 -5.13
C GLU A 194 8.65 -13.24 -4.28
N MET A 195 9.65 -13.60 -3.48
CA MET A 195 9.55 -14.71 -2.53
C MET A 195 8.44 -14.49 -1.51
N VAL A 196 8.39 -13.32 -0.87
CA VAL A 196 7.35 -12.98 0.10
C VAL A 196 5.95 -13.01 -0.52
N MET A 197 5.80 -12.47 -1.73
CA MET A 197 4.54 -12.55 -2.48
C MET A 197 4.10 -14.00 -2.73
N ASN A 198 5.03 -14.87 -3.13
CA ASN A 198 4.73 -16.28 -3.39
C ASN A 198 4.36 -17.04 -2.11
N LEU A 199 5.04 -16.76 -0.99
CA LEU A 199 4.71 -17.36 0.31
C LEU A 199 3.30 -16.98 0.78
N VAL A 200 2.93 -15.70 0.63
CA VAL A 200 1.59 -15.22 0.97
C VAL A 200 0.51 -15.93 0.13
N LYS A 201 0.75 -16.08 -1.18
CA LYS A 201 -0.16 -16.80 -2.09
C LYS A 201 -0.26 -18.29 -1.75
N ALA A 202 0.86 -18.94 -1.44
CA ALA A 202 0.89 -20.34 -1.03
C ALA A 202 0.08 -20.54 0.27
N LYS A 203 0.25 -19.67 1.26
CA LYS A 203 -0.50 -19.71 2.53
C LYS A 203 -2.01 -19.56 2.29
N LEU A 204 -2.43 -18.64 1.42
CA LEU A 204 -3.84 -18.49 1.06
C LEU A 204 -4.40 -19.75 0.35
N SER A 205 -3.63 -20.33 -0.57
CA SER A 205 -4.06 -21.55 -1.26
C SER A 205 -4.23 -22.72 -0.30
N ALA A 206 -3.30 -22.89 0.66
CA ALA A 206 -3.41 -23.92 1.70
C ALA A 206 -4.68 -23.69 2.54
N ARG A 207 -4.89 -22.45 3.00
CA ARG A 207 -6.04 -22.11 3.84
C ARG A 207 -7.39 -22.33 3.16
N ARG A 208 -7.48 -22.08 1.84
CA ARG A 208 -8.70 -22.37 1.07
C ARG A 208 -9.00 -23.87 1.00
N LYS A 209 -7.99 -24.69 0.73
CA LYS A 209 -8.13 -26.15 0.70
C LYS A 209 -8.59 -26.70 2.06
N GLU A 210 -8.06 -26.17 3.16
CA GLU A 210 -8.52 -26.53 4.51
C GLU A 210 -10.00 -26.20 4.72
N MET A 211 -10.45 -25.02 4.29
CA MET A 211 -11.85 -24.60 4.43
C MET A 211 -12.80 -25.41 3.55
N GLU A 212 -12.38 -25.77 2.33
CA GLU A 212 -13.12 -26.63 1.42
C GLU A 212 -13.25 -28.06 1.96
N ALA A 213 -12.22 -28.57 2.64
CA ALA A 213 -12.25 -29.89 3.28
C ALA A 213 -13.10 -29.94 4.56
N ALA A 214 -13.39 -28.79 5.18
CA ALA A 214 -14.10 -28.67 6.45
C ALA A 214 -15.64 -28.60 6.31
N ILE A 215 -16.22 -28.97 5.16
CA ILE A 215 -17.68 -29.01 4.97
C ILE A 215 -18.28 -29.98 6.02
N PRO A 216 -19.15 -29.51 6.93
CA PRO A 216 -19.80 -30.38 7.89
C PRO A 216 -20.73 -31.33 7.15
N PHE A 217 -20.61 -32.63 7.39
CA PHE A 217 -21.69 -33.57 7.07
C PHE A 217 -22.92 -33.13 7.87
N GLU A 218 -24.01 -32.77 7.18
CA GLU A 218 -25.32 -32.68 7.83
C GLU A 218 -25.64 -34.09 8.35
N ILE A 219 -25.67 -34.25 9.67
CA ILE A 219 -26.17 -35.47 10.31
C ILE A 219 -27.68 -35.44 10.06
N ALA A 220 -28.12 -36.25 9.10
CA ALA A 220 -29.53 -36.53 8.82
C ALA A 220 -30.19 -37.29 9.97
#